data_AF-Q0UEX0-F1
#
_entry.id   AF-Q0UEX0-F1
#
_cell.length_a   1.000
_cell.length_b   1.000
_cell.length_c   1.000
_cell.angle_alpha   90.00
_cell.angle_beta   90.00
_cell.angle_gamma   90.00
#
_symmetry.space_group_name_H-M   'P 1'
#
loop_
_entity.id
_entity.type
_entity.pdbx_description
1 polymer ?
#
loop_
_entity_poly.entity_id
_entity_poly.type
_entity_poly.pdbx_seq_one_letter_code
_entity_poly.pdbx_strand_id
1 'polypeptide(L)'
;MSDGPELEEAVEDLDDYGWNQQGLVQRSTYARLAASNALITEEILEISLGSLPQHEILQRAEDIELRTNRFWEQLPEFLRIDVTNPWSSQRSPLELLFLAFNRLNHLDHLFMLQRTISKKVNNAANDPSAKLLSVSSEIFNFVVSMVDNKDNFRDFQIDFAQILVKYGIPTAAALAVELLHQERHPASASAIAYPLHRSDTIQSLSVFVACLGTIKPDASGYQSCVRGRTFIKKILDMILGSGPATPNSPQVTESTNDPMLSAPLLQPGSDGDFVRWLDDMDWDQDSWINFN
;
A
#
# COMPACT_ATOMS: atom_id res chain seq x y z
N MET A 1 3.48 -19.63 -32.17
CA MET A 1 4.88 -19.51 -31.75
C MET A 1 5.67 -19.35 -33.02
N SER A 2 6.46 -18.29 -33.11
CA SER A 2 7.36 -18.05 -34.24
C SER A 2 8.51 -19.05 -34.13
N ASP A 3 8.88 -19.71 -35.23
CA ASP A 3 9.98 -20.68 -35.26
C ASP A 3 11.02 -20.24 -36.31
N GLY A 4 12.30 -20.53 -36.04
CA GLY A 4 13.40 -20.29 -36.98
C GLY A 4 13.91 -18.84 -36.99
N PRO A 5 14.26 -18.26 -38.16
CA PRO A 5 15.00 -17.00 -38.24
C PRO A 5 14.26 -15.79 -37.65
N GLU A 6 12.92 -15.80 -37.68
CA GLU A 6 12.10 -14.74 -37.04
C GLU A 6 12.24 -14.74 -35.51
N LEU A 7 12.48 -15.90 -34.90
CA LEU A 7 12.71 -16.01 -33.47
C LEU A 7 14.12 -15.53 -33.11
N GLU A 8 15.12 -15.87 -33.92
CA GLU A 8 16.51 -15.43 -33.71
C GLU A 8 16.61 -13.90 -33.78
N GLU A 9 15.99 -13.28 -34.81
CA GLU A 9 15.93 -11.82 -34.94
C GLU A 9 15.21 -11.16 -33.74
N ALA A 10 14.07 -11.73 -33.31
CA ALA A 10 13.34 -11.23 -32.15
C ALA A 10 14.13 -11.35 -30.83
N VAL A 11 15.03 -12.32 -30.71
CA VAL A 11 15.92 -12.49 -29.54
C VAL A 11 17.08 -11.50 -29.59
N GLU A 12 17.62 -11.20 -30.77
CA GLU A 12 18.68 -10.19 -30.95
C GLU A 12 18.22 -8.77 -30.57
N ASP A 13 16.92 -8.49 -30.69
CA ASP A 13 16.30 -7.21 -30.32
C ASP A 13 16.09 -7.01 -28.80
N LEU A 14 16.47 -8.00 -27.97
CA LEU A 14 16.36 -7.93 -26.51
C LEU A 14 17.69 -7.53 -25.85
N ASP A 15 17.62 -6.91 -24.67
CA ASP A 15 18.79 -6.66 -23.83
C ASP A 15 19.27 -7.94 -23.10
N ASP A 16 20.39 -7.84 -22.38
CA ASP A 16 20.97 -8.95 -21.59
C ASP A 16 19.98 -9.54 -20.56
N TYR A 17 18.97 -8.76 -20.19
CA TYR A 17 17.92 -9.16 -19.27
C TYR A 17 16.65 -9.58 -19.99
N GLY A 18 16.58 -9.61 -21.33
CA GLY A 18 15.42 -10.03 -22.10
C GLY A 18 14.32 -8.97 -22.24
N TRP A 19 14.61 -7.68 -22.02
CA TRP A 19 13.69 -6.58 -22.30
C TRP A 19 13.90 -6.03 -23.70
N ASN A 20 12.83 -5.51 -24.31
CA ASN A 20 12.95 -4.89 -25.63
C ASN A 20 13.78 -3.60 -25.56
N GLN A 21 14.63 -3.40 -26.56
CA GLN A 21 15.51 -2.23 -26.63
C GLN A 21 14.81 -0.97 -27.15
N GLN A 22 13.59 -1.10 -27.71
CA GLN A 22 12.83 -0.01 -28.30
C GLN A 22 12.07 0.84 -27.26
N GLY A 23 12.10 0.44 -25.98
CA GLY A 23 11.45 1.16 -24.89
C GLY A 23 9.92 1.07 -24.91
N LEU A 24 9.37 0.05 -25.55
CA LEU A 24 7.93 -0.13 -25.73
C LEU A 24 7.35 -1.03 -24.65
N VAL A 25 6.24 -0.61 -24.06
CA VAL A 25 5.47 -1.47 -23.14
C VAL A 25 4.57 -2.38 -23.97
N GLN A 26 4.90 -3.67 -24.01
CA GLN A 26 4.13 -4.70 -24.71
C GLN A 26 3.38 -5.60 -23.71
N ARG A 27 2.45 -6.44 -24.22
CA ARG A 27 1.76 -7.43 -23.37
C ARG A 27 2.73 -8.39 -22.67
N SER A 28 3.81 -8.77 -23.36
CA SER A 28 4.89 -9.59 -22.80
C SER A 28 5.61 -8.89 -21.65
N THR A 29 5.83 -7.58 -21.74
CA THR A 29 6.39 -6.76 -20.66
C THR A 29 5.51 -6.85 -19.40
N TYR A 30 4.20 -6.67 -19.57
CA TYR A 30 3.25 -6.78 -18.46
C TYR A 30 3.25 -8.19 -17.86
N ALA A 31 3.11 -9.22 -18.69
CA ALA A 31 3.08 -10.61 -18.23
C ALA A 31 4.34 -10.98 -17.44
N ARG A 32 5.50 -10.51 -17.89
CA ARG A 32 6.77 -10.74 -17.21
C ARG A 32 6.84 -10.07 -15.84
N LEU A 33 6.47 -8.80 -15.75
CA LEU A 33 6.42 -8.08 -14.47
C LEU A 33 5.42 -8.71 -13.50
N ALA A 34 4.23 -9.09 -14.01
CA ALA A 34 3.21 -9.74 -13.21
C ALA A 34 3.69 -11.09 -12.65
N ALA A 35 4.33 -11.93 -13.47
CA ALA A 35 4.89 -13.21 -13.04
C ALA A 35 6.00 -13.03 -11.99
N SER A 36 6.94 -12.10 -12.22
CA SER A 36 7.99 -11.78 -11.23
C SER A 36 7.40 -11.31 -9.90
N ASN A 37 6.40 -10.42 -9.95
CA ASN A 37 5.74 -9.92 -8.75
C ASN A 37 4.98 -11.03 -8.01
N ALA A 38 4.34 -11.94 -8.73
CA ALA A 38 3.61 -13.06 -8.15
C ALA A 38 4.55 -14.02 -7.40
N LEU A 39 5.71 -14.36 -7.98
CA LEU A 39 6.71 -15.21 -7.33
C LEU A 39 7.23 -14.60 -6.03
N ILE A 40 7.60 -13.31 -6.03
CA ILE A 40 8.04 -12.62 -4.82
C ILE A 40 6.92 -12.61 -3.76
N THR A 41 5.68 -12.37 -4.18
CA THR A 41 4.52 -12.37 -3.28
C THR A 41 4.30 -13.75 -2.66
N GLU A 42 4.40 -14.82 -3.46
CA GLU A 42 4.28 -16.20 -3.00
C GLU A 42 5.32 -16.53 -1.92
N GLU A 43 6.58 -16.17 -2.14
CA GLU A 43 7.65 -16.40 -1.16
C GLU A 43 7.42 -15.64 0.15
N ILE A 44 6.94 -14.39 0.08
CA ILE A 44 6.58 -13.61 1.28
C ILE A 44 5.42 -14.28 2.01
N LEU A 45 4.42 -14.78 1.29
CA LEU A 45 3.28 -15.49 1.87
C LEU A 45 3.68 -16.82 2.49
N GLU A 46 4.64 -17.55 1.92
CA GLU A 46 5.20 -18.77 2.52
C GLU A 46 5.78 -18.48 3.91
N ILE A 47 6.52 -17.38 4.06
CA ILE A 47 7.06 -16.95 5.37
C ILE A 47 5.93 -16.48 6.30
N SER A 48 4.96 -15.74 5.77
CA SER A 48 3.88 -15.15 6.56
C SER A 48 2.90 -16.18 7.12
N LEU A 49 2.54 -17.18 6.31
CA LEU A 49 1.60 -18.25 6.68
C LEU A 49 2.33 -19.45 7.29
N GLY A 50 3.60 -19.65 6.93
CA GLY A 50 4.43 -20.74 7.41
C GLY A 50 4.73 -20.69 8.90
N SER A 51 5.05 -21.88 9.43
CA SER A 51 5.57 -22.08 10.78
C SER A 51 7.07 -22.33 10.71
N LEU A 52 7.84 -21.26 10.53
CA LEU A 52 9.30 -21.31 10.42
C LEU A 52 9.94 -20.77 11.72
N PRO A 53 11.13 -21.26 12.11
CA PRO A 53 11.91 -20.64 13.17
C PRO A 53 12.29 -19.19 12.85
N GLN A 54 12.38 -18.34 13.88
CA GLN A 54 12.67 -16.91 13.74
C GLN A 54 13.94 -16.61 12.90
N HIS A 55 15.01 -17.39 13.08
CA HIS A 55 16.26 -17.19 12.34
C HIS A 55 16.09 -17.47 10.83
N GLU A 56 15.29 -18.47 10.47
CA GLU A 56 15.01 -18.81 9.08
C GLU A 56 14.12 -17.75 8.42
N ILE A 57 13.12 -17.24 9.14
CA ILE A 57 12.29 -16.12 8.70
C ILE A 57 13.16 -14.91 8.35
N LEU A 58 14.08 -14.54 9.24
CA LEU A 58 14.98 -13.39 9.03
C LEU A 58 15.92 -13.61 7.85
N GLN A 59 16.51 -14.80 7.72
CA GLN A 59 17.41 -15.14 6.63
C GLN A 59 16.69 -15.09 5.27
N ARG A 60 15.51 -15.72 5.15
CA ARG A 60 14.74 -15.69 3.90
C ARG A 60 14.26 -14.29 3.58
N ALA A 61 13.87 -13.51 4.59
CA ALA A 61 13.46 -12.13 4.40
C ALA A 61 14.59 -11.27 3.84
N GLU A 62 15.82 -11.39 4.36
CA GLU A 62 16.98 -10.67 3.85
C GLU A 62 17.26 -10.99 2.37
N ASP A 63 17.16 -12.28 1.99
CA ASP A 63 17.32 -12.70 0.59
C ASP A 63 16.23 -12.12 -0.33
N ILE A 64 14.96 -12.16 0.10
CA ILE A 64 13.84 -11.58 -0.66
C ILE A 64 13.99 -10.07 -0.79
N GLU A 65 14.36 -9.36 0.28
CA GLU A 65 14.60 -7.91 0.27
C GLU A 65 15.70 -7.55 -0.75
N LEU A 66 16.80 -8.30 -0.76
CA LEU A 66 17.90 -8.11 -1.71
C LEU A 66 17.46 -8.36 -3.16
N ARG A 67 16.75 -9.45 -3.44
CA ARG A 67 16.29 -9.76 -4.80
C ARG A 67 15.25 -8.76 -5.30
N THR A 68 14.34 -8.32 -4.43
CA THR A 68 13.30 -7.34 -4.75
C THR A 68 13.91 -6.00 -5.15
N ASN A 69 14.91 -5.53 -4.40
CA ASN A 69 15.65 -4.29 -4.73
C ASN A 69 16.45 -4.44 -6.02
N ARG A 70 17.20 -5.54 -6.17
CA ARG A 70 17.99 -5.79 -7.38
C ARG A 70 17.11 -5.84 -8.63
N PHE A 71 15.97 -6.52 -8.55
CA PHE A 71 15.03 -6.59 -9.67
C PHE A 71 14.56 -5.20 -10.10
N TRP A 72 14.18 -4.35 -9.14
CA TRP A 72 13.79 -2.97 -9.42
C TRP A 72 14.92 -2.13 -10.02
N GLU A 73 16.14 -2.23 -9.48
CA GLU A 73 17.31 -1.50 -9.97
C GLU A 73 17.71 -1.90 -11.40
N GLN A 74 17.50 -3.16 -11.76
CA GLN A 74 17.79 -3.70 -13.09
C GLN A 74 16.70 -3.42 -14.13
N LEU A 75 15.54 -2.87 -13.72
CA LEU A 75 14.50 -2.53 -14.70
C LEU A 75 14.99 -1.42 -15.65
N PRO A 76 14.78 -1.58 -16.97
CA PRO A 76 14.99 -0.53 -17.94
C PRO A 76 14.32 0.78 -17.53
N GLU A 77 14.93 1.92 -17.92
CA GLU A 77 14.42 3.25 -17.57
C GLU A 77 12.97 3.48 -18.01
N PHE A 78 12.57 2.97 -19.17
CA PHE A 78 11.21 3.09 -19.68
C PHE A 78 10.16 2.33 -18.84
N LEU A 79 10.58 1.46 -17.91
CA LEU A 79 9.72 0.74 -16.96
C LEU A 79 9.75 1.33 -15.55
N ARG A 80 10.58 2.35 -15.32
CA ARG A 80 10.70 3.02 -14.03
C ARG A 80 10.07 4.40 -14.08
N ILE A 81 9.25 4.68 -13.07
CA ILE A 81 8.71 6.04 -12.89
C ILE A 81 9.81 6.97 -12.37
N ASP A 82 9.88 8.19 -12.90
CA ASP A 82 10.67 9.25 -12.29
C ASP A 82 9.94 9.74 -11.05
N VAL A 83 10.44 9.37 -9.87
CA VAL A 83 9.84 9.73 -8.59
C VAL A 83 10.00 11.20 -8.24
N THR A 84 10.92 11.93 -8.88
CA THR A 84 11.14 13.36 -8.60
C THR A 84 10.10 14.24 -9.27
N ASN A 85 9.60 13.81 -10.44
CA ASN A 85 8.56 14.52 -11.16
C ASN A 85 7.65 13.56 -11.96
N PRO A 86 6.91 12.66 -11.28
CA PRO A 86 6.18 11.59 -11.94
C PRO A 86 5.05 12.10 -12.85
N TRP A 87 4.54 13.30 -12.59
CA TRP A 87 3.34 13.84 -13.23
C TRP A 87 3.59 14.95 -14.26
N SER A 88 4.82 15.44 -14.41
CA SER A 88 5.16 16.42 -15.46
C SER A 88 5.42 15.80 -16.83
N SER A 89 5.21 14.50 -16.95
CA SER A 89 5.67 13.70 -18.07
C SER A 89 4.81 13.92 -19.32
N GLN A 90 5.43 13.89 -20.50
CA GLN A 90 4.74 13.81 -21.80
C GLN A 90 4.08 12.43 -22.04
N ARG A 91 4.06 11.56 -21.02
CA ARG A 91 3.52 10.20 -21.08
C ARG A 91 2.00 10.20 -21.03
N SER A 92 1.41 9.18 -21.64
CA SER A 92 -0.04 8.99 -21.58
C SER A 92 -0.49 8.60 -20.16
N PRO A 93 -1.72 8.92 -19.75
CA PRO A 93 -2.32 8.45 -18.50
C PRO A 93 -2.16 6.95 -18.22
N LEU A 94 -2.34 6.11 -19.25
CA LEU A 94 -2.20 4.66 -19.14
C LEU A 94 -0.76 4.26 -18.81
N GLU A 95 0.21 4.87 -19.47
CA GLU A 95 1.63 4.62 -19.23
C GLU A 95 2.03 5.08 -17.82
N LEU A 96 1.58 6.25 -17.39
CA LEU A 96 1.81 6.75 -16.03
C LEU A 96 1.25 5.81 -14.97
N LEU A 97 0.03 5.31 -15.18
CA LEU A 97 -0.62 4.35 -14.28
C LEU A 97 0.18 3.04 -14.21
N PHE A 98 0.61 2.50 -15.36
CA PHE A 98 1.44 1.30 -15.41
C PHE A 98 2.77 1.47 -14.65
N LEU A 99 3.46 2.60 -14.86
CA LEU A 99 4.71 2.90 -14.15
C LEU A 99 4.49 3.09 -12.65
N ALA A 100 3.37 3.70 -12.25
CA ALA A 100 2.96 3.83 -10.86
C ALA A 100 2.72 2.46 -10.22
N PHE A 101 2.03 1.53 -10.90
CA PHE A 101 1.88 0.16 -10.42
C PHE A 101 3.21 -0.57 -10.27
N ASN A 102 4.15 -0.41 -11.20
CA ASN A 102 5.47 -1.04 -11.08
C ASN A 102 6.20 -0.55 -9.82
N ARG A 103 6.19 0.77 -9.57
CA ARG A 103 6.78 1.35 -8.37
C ARG A 103 6.09 0.84 -7.10
N LEU A 104 4.76 0.87 -7.10
CA LEU A 104 3.96 0.46 -5.95
C LEU A 104 4.12 -1.03 -5.64
N ASN A 105 4.17 -1.92 -6.65
CA ASN A 105 4.39 -3.35 -6.43
C ASN A 105 5.75 -3.63 -5.78
N HIS A 106 6.81 -2.97 -6.25
CA HIS A 106 8.14 -3.10 -5.66
C HIS A 106 8.14 -2.68 -4.17
N LEU A 107 7.54 -1.52 -3.85
CA LEU A 107 7.45 -1.05 -2.47
C LEU A 107 6.52 -1.92 -1.61
N ASP A 108 5.45 -2.46 -2.19
CA ASP A 108 4.48 -3.32 -1.51
C ASP A 108 5.11 -4.64 -1.07
N HIS A 109 6.00 -5.23 -1.88
CA HIS A 109 6.78 -6.39 -1.45
C HIS A 109 7.64 -6.09 -0.22
N LEU A 110 8.31 -4.94 -0.20
CA LEU A 110 9.08 -4.50 0.96
C LEU A 110 8.17 -4.27 2.17
N PHE A 111 7.01 -3.62 1.99
CA PHE A 111 6.03 -3.41 3.04
C PHE A 111 5.50 -4.73 3.62
N MET A 112 5.04 -5.65 2.77
CA MET A 112 4.53 -6.97 3.16
C MET A 112 5.58 -7.76 3.94
N LEU A 113 6.85 -7.69 3.49
CA LEU A 113 7.95 -8.36 4.14
C LEU A 113 8.23 -7.78 5.53
N GLN A 114 8.38 -6.45 5.65
CA GLN A 114 8.63 -5.80 6.94
C GLN A 114 7.46 -5.99 7.91
N ARG A 115 6.21 -6.01 7.41
CA ARG A 115 5.02 -6.34 8.19
C ARG A 115 5.08 -7.78 8.71
N THR A 116 5.50 -8.73 7.86
CA THR A 116 5.64 -10.14 8.23
C THR A 116 6.71 -10.34 9.30
N ILE A 117 7.88 -9.71 9.16
CA ILE A 117 8.94 -9.73 10.18
C ILE A 117 8.42 -9.15 11.49
N SER A 118 7.80 -7.97 11.44
CA SER A 118 7.28 -7.29 12.64
C SER A 118 6.27 -8.15 13.41
N LYS A 119 5.46 -8.95 12.71
CA LYS A 119 4.50 -9.87 13.33
C LYS A 119 5.14 -11.14 13.90
N LYS A 120 6.03 -11.78 13.14
CA LYS A 120 6.53 -13.15 13.45
C LYS A 120 7.76 -13.17 14.34
N VAL A 121 8.61 -12.15 14.22
CA VAL A 121 9.95 -12.12 14.84
C VAL A 121 9.92 -11.29 16.11
N ASN A 122 9.22 -10.15 16.08
CA ASN A 122 9.40 -9.14 17.13
C ASN A 122 8.59 -9.40 18.40
N ASN A 123 7.69 -10.40 18.47
CA ASN A 123 6.96 -10.88 19.68
C ASN A 123 6.49 -9.81 20.70
N ALA A 124 6.36 -8.53 20.32
CA ALA A 124 6.14 -7.44 21.24
C ALA A 124 5.25 -6.38 20.58
N ALA A 125 4.07 -6.27 21.18
CA ALA A 125 2.89 -5.51 20.81
C ALA A 125 3.05 -4.02 20.42
N ASN A 126 4.20 -3.34 20.51
CA ASN A 126 4.16 -1.86 20.63
C ASN A 126 5.20 -1.06 19.82
N ASP A 127 5.85 -1.61 18.79
CA ASP A 127 6.78 -0.78 17.99
C ASP A 127 6.88 -1.23 16.52
N PRO A 128 6.29 -0.48 15.57
CA PRO A 128 6.56 -0.67 14.15
C PRO A 128 8.04 -0.45 13.87
N SER A 129 8.70 -1.44 13.26
CA SER A 129 10.12 -1.27 12.92
C SER A 129 10.32 -0.02 12.05
N ALA A 130 11.40 0.72 12.29
CA ALA A 130 11.73 1.93 11.50
C ALA A 130 11.74 1.65 9.98
N LYS A 131 12.08 0.43 9.56
CA LYS A 131 11.98 -0.03 8.17
C LYS A 131 10.54 -0.06 7.67
N LEU A 132 9.60 -0.62 8.46
CA LEU A 132 8.17 -0.66 8.12
C LEU A 132 7.59 0.76 8.00
N LEU A 133 7.94 1.67 8.91
CA LEU A 133 7.51 3.06 8.85
C LEU A 133 8.11 3.79 7.64
N SER A 134 9.40 3.56 7.35
CA SER A 134 10.07 4.14 6.19
C SER A 134 9.38 3.76 4.88
N VAL A 135 9.12 2.47 4.65
CA VAL A 135 8.44 2.02 3.41
C VAL A 135 6.98 2.47 3.38
N SER A 136 6.30 2.52 4.53
CA SER A 136 4.93 3.04 4.62
C SER A 136 4.86 4.50 4.22
N SER A 137 5.77 5.34 4.74
CA SER A 137 5.90 6.75 4.34
C SER A 137 6.14 6.90 2.85
N GLU A 138 7.01 6.07 2.28
CA GLU A 138 7.35 6.14 0.87
C GLU A 138 6.16 5.80 -0.04
N ILE A 139 5.48 4.69 0.22
CA ILE A 139 4.26 4.31 -0.49
C ILE A 139 3.19 5.39 -0.32
N PHE A 140 2.95 5.83 0.92
CA PHE A 140 1.87 6.75 1.22
C PHE A 140 2.09 8.11 0.55
N ASN A 141 3.31 8.65 0.61
CA ASN A 141 3.65 9.91 -0.06
C ASN A 141 3.49 9.78 -1.58
N PHE A 142 3.87 8.64 -2.16
CA PHE A 142 3.65 8.40 -3.59
C PHE A 142 2.16 8.36 -3.94
N VAL A 143 1.33 7.67 -3.14
CA VAL A 143 -0.14 7.63 -3.31
C VAL A 143 -0.77 9.01 -3.13
N VAL A 144 -0.34 9.80 -2.14
CA VAL A 144 -0.83 11.19 -1.95
C VAL A 144 -0.47 12.05 -3.15
N SER A 145 0.73 11.89 -3.71
CA SER A 145 1.11 12.56 -4.96
C SER A 145 0.21 12.18 -6.13
N MET A 146 -0.22 10.91 -6.23
CA MET A 146 -1.24 10.48 -7.20
C MET A 146 -2.60 11.12 -6.94
N VAL A 147 -3.01 11.25 -5.68
CA VAL A 147 -4.27 11.90 -5.27
C VAL A 147 -4.28 13.38 -5.69
N ASP A 148 -3.18 14.09 -5.49
CA ASP A 148 -3.05 15.50 -5.90
C ASP A 148 -3.14 15.66 -7.42
N ASN A 149 -2.79 14.61 -8.17
CA ASN A 149 -2.79 14.58 -9.63
C ASN A 149 -3.89 13.65 -10.19
N LYS A 150 -4.97 13.42 -9.43
CA LYS A 150 -6.01 12.44 -9.76
C LYS A 150 -6.70 12.67 -11.11
N ASP A 151 -6.68 13.90 -11.61
CA ASP A 151 -7.29 14.27 -12.90
C ASP A 151 -6.61 13.55 -14.07
N ASN A 152 -5.33 13.19 -13.93
CA ASN A 152 -4.61 12.36 -14.89
C ASN A 152 -5.21 10.95 -15.01
N PHE A 153 -5.94 10.47 -13.99
CA PHE A 153 -6.50 9.12 -13.94
C PHE A 153 -8.03 9.11 -14.08
N ARG A 154 -8.62 10.17 -14.64
CA ARG A 154 -10.08 10.30 -14.78
C ARG A 154 -10.72 9.12 -15.52
N ASP A 155 -10.03 8.57 -16.52
CA ASP A 155 -10.54 7.43 -17.30
C ASP A 155 -10.18 6.06 -16.69
N PHE A 156 -9.36 6.04 -15.63
CA PHE A 156 -8.83 4.85 -14.95
C PHE A 156 -9.28 4.78 -13.49
N GLN A 157 -10.56 5.08 -13.24
CA GLN A 157 -11.09 5.17 -11.87
C GLN A 157 -11.06 3.85 -11.10
N ILE A 158 -11.17 2.71 -11.80
CA ILE A 158 -11.10 1.38 -11.19
C ILE A 158 -9.69 1.13 -10.66
N ASP A 159 -8.68 1.30 -11.51
CA ASP A 159 -7.27 1.13 -11.16
C ASP A 159 -6.83 2.12 -10.08
N PHE A 160 -7.28 3.38 -10.19
CA PHE A 160 -7.00 4.39 -9.18
C PHE A 160 -7.60 3.99 -7.82
N ALA A 161 -8.85 3.54 -7.77
CA ALA A 161 -9.46 3.05 -6.54
C ALA A 161 -8.71 1.83 -5.97
N GLN A 162 -8.27 0.91 -6.82
CA GLN A 162 -7.43 -0.22 -6.40
C GLN A 162 -6.11 0.24 -5.77
N ILE A 163 -5.47 1.29 -6.30
CA ILE A 163 -4.25 1.85 -5.71
C ILE A 163 -4.51 2.40 -4.31
N LEU A 164 -5.60 3.16 -4.13
CA LEU A 164 -5.98 3.68 -2.82
C LEU A 164 -6.22 2.55 -1.82
N VAL A 165 -6.94 1.50 -2.23
CA VAL A 165 -7.29 0.38 -1.35
C VAL A 165 -6.08 -0.48 -1.01
N LYS A 166 -5.31 -0.90 -2.02
CA LYS A 166 -4.22 -1.85 -1.86
C LYS A 166 -2.98 -1.24 -1.19
N TYR A 167 -2.61 -0.02 -1.58
CA TYR A 167 -1.36 0.58 -1.12
C TYR A 167 -1.60 1.76 -0.18
N GLY A 168 -2.58 2.60 -0.47
CA GLY A 168 -2.87 3.82 0.29
C GLY A 168 -3.39 3.54 1.70
N ILE A 169 -4.48 2.77 1.83
CA ILE A 169 -5.13 2.54 3.12
C ILE A 169 -4.20 1.84 4.14
N PRO A 170 -3.49 0.74 3.81
CA PRO A 170 -2.63 0.07 4.78
C PRO A 170 -1.51 0.97 5.31
N THR A 171 -0.88 1.75 4.43
CA THR A 171 0.25 2.61 4.79
C THR A 171 -0.21 3.87 5.52
N ALA A 172 -1.33 4.46 5.10
CA ALA A 172 -1.99 5.54 5.84
C ALA A 172 -2.38 5.11 7.25
N ALA A 173 -2.94 3.90 7.41
CA ALA A 173 -3.32 3.38 8.72
C ALA A 173 -2.10 3.16 9.63
N ALA A 174 -1.01 2.56 9.10
CA ALA A 174 0.23 2.37 9.84
C ALA A 174 0.82 3.72 10.33
N LEU A 175 0.88 4.71 9.46
CA LEU A 175 1.38 6.04 9.80
C LEU A 175 0.47 6.79 10.77
N ALA A 176 -0.85 6.68 10.61
CA ALA A 176 -1.81 7.33 11.51
C ALA A 176 -1.71 6.77 12.94
N VAL A 177 -1.66 5.44 13.07
CA VAL A 177 -1.52 4.76 14.38
C VAL A 177 -0.18 5.13 15.02
N GLU A 178 0.90 5.06 14.25
CA GLU A 178 2.22 5.40 14.76
C GLU A 178 2.28 6.87 15.19
N LEU A 179 1.70 7.79 14.40
CA LEU A 179 1.66 9.20 14.79
C LEU A 179 0.91 9.41 16.11
N LEU A 180 -0.24 8.76 16.30
CA LEU A 180 -0.97 8.81 17.56
C LEU A 180 -0.15 8.22 18.72
N HIS A 181 0.60 7.15 18.47
CA HIS A 181 1.48 6.53 19.45
C HIS A 181 2.61 7.48 19.86
N GLN A 182 3.29 8.12 18.91
CA GLN A 182 4.36 9.10 19.17
C GLN A 182 3.85 10.34 19.93
N GLU A 183 2.63 10.81 19.63
CA GLU A 183 2.01 11.93 20.35
C GLU A 183 1.73 11.59 21.83
N ARG A 184 1.35 10.35 22.13
CA ARG A 184 1.08 9.87 23.49
C ARG A 184 2.35 9.48 24.24
N HIS A 185 3.35 8.97 23.52
CA HIS A 185 4.60 8.49 24.07
C HIS A 185 5.81 9.08 23.33
N PRO A 186 6.14 10.37 23.53
CA PRO A 186 7.22 11.04 22.79
C PRO A 186 8.62 10.45 23.02
N ALA A 187 8.79 9.59 24.02
CA ALA A 187 10.04 8.91 24.37
C ALA A 187 10.03 7.41 23.97
N SER A 188 9.08 6.95 23.15
CA SER A 188 9.08 5.58 22.63
C SER A 188 10.31 5.31 21.74
N ALA A 189 10.71 4.05 21.63
CA ALA A 189 11.81 3.67 20.74
C ALA A 189 11.47 3.99 19.28
N SER A 190 10.22 3.80 18.88
CA SER A 190 9.65 4.20 17.59
C SER A 190 9.84 5.69 17.28
N ALA A 191 9.52 6.58 18.23
CA ALA A 191 9.64 8.04 18.09
C ALA A 191 11.10 8.48 17.94
N ILE A 192 12.02 7.76 18.58
CA ILE A 192 13.46 8.02 18.50
C ILE A 192 14.04 7.47 17.19
N ALA A 193 13.62 6.28 16.76
CA ALA A 193 14.17 5.60 15.59
C ALA A 193 13.64 6.16 14.27
N TYR A 194 12.36 6.56 14.23
CA TYR A 194 11.70 7.14 13.05
C TYR A 194 10.66 8.20 13.47
N PRO A 195 11.10 9.43 13.80
CA PRO A 195 10.20 10.51 14.18
C PRO A 195 9.36 10.97 12.98
N LEU A 196 8.03 10.85 13.08
CA LEU A 196 7.12 11.34 12.06
C LEU A 196 7.00 12.86 12.12
N HIS A 197 7.08 13.52 10.97
CA HIS A 197 6.81 14.96 10.91
C HIS A 197 5.31 15.20 11.05
N ARG A 198 4.88 15.58 12.26
CA ARG A 198 3.48 15.68 12.68
C ARG A 198 2.60 16.45 11.70
N SER A 199 3.01 17.68 11.36
CA SER A 199 2.20 18.56 10.50
C SER A 199 1.97 17.95 9.12
N ASP A 200 3.05 17.50 8.47
CA ASP A 200 2.96 16.98 7.11
C ASP A 200 2.19 15.66 7.09
N THR A 201 2.41 14.79 8.08
CA THR A 201 1.68 13.52 8.20
C THR A 201 0.18 13.76 8.36
N ILE A 202 -0.23 14.70 9.22
CA ILE A 202 -1.65 15.06 9.40
C ILE A 202 -2.24 15.62 8.10
N GLN A 203 -1.52 16.49 7.39
CA GLN A 203 -2.00 17.09 6.14
C GLN A 203 -2.18 16.02 5.06
N SER A 204 -1.18 15.17 4.84
CA SER A 204 -1.24 14.07 3.87
C SER A 204 -2.36 13.07 4.17
N LEU A 205 -2.52 12.69 5.45
CA LEU A 205 -3.64 11.84 5.89
C LEU A 205 -5.00 12.51 5.65
N SER A 206 -5.10 13.82 5.88
CA SER A 206 -6.35 14.58 5.67
C SER A 206 -6.72 14.66 4.17
N VAL A 207 -5.74 14.91 3.30
CA VAL A 207 -5.91 14.89 1.83
C VAL A 207 -6.39 13.51 1.38
N PHE A 208 -5.75 12.45 1.88
CA PHE A 208 -6.13 11.08 1.55
C PHE A 208 -7.54 10.73 2.03
N VAL A 209 -7.91 11.08 3.26
CA VAL A 209 -9.28 10.90 3.81
C VAL A 209 -10.33 11.63 2.98
N ALA A 210 -10.03 12.84 2.51
CA ALA A 210 -10.92 13.58 1.62
C ALA A 210 -11.08 12.84 0.28
N CYS A 211 -9.99 12.32 -0.29
CA CYS A 211 -10.01 11.57 -1.54
C CYS A 211 -10.82 10.26 -1.44
N LEU A 212 -10.65 9.49 -0.37
CA LEU A 212 -11.46 8.28 -0.12
C LEU A 212 -12.96 8.59 -0.09
N GLY A 213 -13.34 9.79 0.37
CA GLY A 213 -14.73 10.25 0.37
C GLY A 213 -15.31 10.59 -1.01
N THR A 214 -14.49 10.64 -2.05
CA THR A 214 -14.91 10.93 -3.43
C THR A 214 -15.17 9.67 -4.25
N ILE A 215 -14.78 8.49 -3.76
CA ILE A 215 -15.03 7.21 -4.43
C ILE A 215 -16.52 6.90 -4.43
N LYS A 216 -17.05 6.53 -5.61
CA LYS A 216 -18.48 6.30 -5.79
C LYS A 216 -18.93 4.96 -5.20
N PRO A 217 -20.18 4.83 -4.74
CA PRO A 217 -20.71 3.59 -4.16
C PRO A 217 -20.71 2.36 -5.08
N ASP A 218 -20.72 2.58 -6.40
CA ASP A 218 -20.69 1.55 -7.44
C ASP A 218 -19.27 1.09 -7.81
N ALA A 219 -18.23 1.76 -7.29
CA ALA A 219 -16.85 1.40 -7.56
C ALA A 219 -16.42 0.15 -6.77
N SER A 220 -15.61 -0.69 -7.42
CA SER A 220 -14.90 -1.77 -6.73
C SER A 220 -14.04 -1.20 -5.59
N GLY A 221 -14.06 -1.85 -4.43
CA GLY A 221 -13.33 -1.38 -3.24
C GLY A 221 -13.97 -0.22 -2.47
N TYR A 222 -15.18 0.24 -2.84
CA TYR A 222 -15.88 1.31 -2.13
C TYR A 222 -15.99 1.07 -0.62
N GLN A 223 -16.35 -0.16 -0.20
CA GLN A 223 -16.46 -0.49 1.21
C GLN A 223 -15.14 -0.35 1.96
N SER A 224 -14.03 -0.76 1.35
CA SER A 224 -12.69 -0.59 1.89
C SER A 224 -12.34 0.90 2.03
N CYS A 225 -12.67 1.72 1.03
CA CYS A 225 -12.51 3.18 1.11
C CYS A 225 -13.33 3.81 2.26
N VAL A 226 -14.59 3.40 2.44
CA VAL A 226 -15.43 3.89 3.55
C VAL A 226 -14.86 3.50 4.91
N ARG A 227 -14.41 2.25 5.07
CA ARG A 227 -13.80 1.76 6.31
C ARG A 227 -12.49 2.47 6.60
N GLY A 228 -11.58 2.53 5.63
CA GLY A 228 -10.29 3.21 5.76
C GLY A 228 -10.46 4.70 6.08
N ARG A 229 -11.39 5.38 5.38
CA ARG A 229 -11.73 6.78 5.66
C ARG A 229 -12.20 6.98 7.10
N THR A 230 -13.11 6.14 7.56
CA THR A 230 -13.67 6.23 8.91
C THR A 230 -12.59 6.02 9.98
N PHE A 231 -11.75 5.01 9.79
CA PHE A 231 -10.66 4.67 10.71
C PHE A 231 -9.62 5.80 10.80
N ILE A 232 -9.07 6.22 9.66
CA ILE A 232 -8.02 7.25 9.63
C ILE A 232 -8.56 8.58 10.15
N LYS A 233 -9.78 8.97 9.75
CA LYS A 233 -10.43 10.19 10.25
C LYS A 233 -10.55 10.18 11.77
N LYS A 234 -10.97 9.06 12.36
CA LYS A 234 -11.10 8.93 13.81
C LYS A 234 -9.77 9.11 14.53
N ILE A 235 -8.68 8.55 13.99
CA ILE A 235 -7.34 8.77 14.55
C ILE A 235 -6.93 10.24 14.44
N LEU A 236 -7.18 10.89 13.31
CA LEU A 236 -6.93 12.32 13.15
C LEU A 236 -7.72 13.15 14.17
N ASP A 237 -9.00 12.83 14.41
CA ASP A 237 -9.83 13.49 15.42
C ASP A 237 -9.28 13.30 16.84
N MET A 238 -8.64 12.16 17.13
CA MET A 238 -7.97 11.92 18.41
C MET A 238 -6.67 12.72 18.56
N ILE A 239 -5.90 12.87 17.48
CA ILE A 239 -4.63 13.62 17.46
C ILE A 239 -4.88 15.14 17.54
N LEU A 240 -5.90 15.63 16.85
CA LEU A 240 -6.24 17.06 16.80
C LEU A 240 -7.07 17.52 18.01
N GLY A 241 -7.59 16.57 18.79
CA GLY A 241 -8.55 16.81 19.86
C GLY A 241 -9.97 16.93 19.30
N SER A 242 -10.96 16.41 20.04
CA SER A 242 -12.36 16.57 19.68
C SER A 242 -12.69 18.07 19.64
N GLY A 243 -13.09 18.59 18.47
CA GLY A 243 -13.69 19.93 18.38
C GLY A 243 -14.87 20.07 19.36
N PRO A 244 -15.34 21.30 19.64
CA PRO A 244 -16.40 21.52 20.62
C PRO A 244 -17.58 20.59 20.32
N ALA A 245 -17.92 19.75 21.30
CA ALA A 245 -19.03 18.82 21.20
C ALA A 245 -20.27 19.60 20.74
N THR A 246 -20.77 19.29 19.55
CA THR A 246 -22.06 19.80 19.11
C THR A 246 -23.10 19.25 20.11
N PRO A 247 -23.82 20.13 20.85
CA PRO A 247 -24.80 19.64 21.79
C PRO A 247 -25.99 19.13 20.99
N ASN A 248 -26.26 17.83 21.13
CA ASN A 248 -27.51 17.14 20.83
C ASN A 248 -28.10 17.38 19.44
N SER A 249 -27.79 16.49 18.49
CA SER A 249 -28.80 16.08 17.52
C SER A 249 -29.53 14.87 18.10
N PRO A 250 -30.87 14.87 18.21
CA PRO A 250 -31.60 13.73 18.76
C PRO A 250 -31.32 12.50 17.90
N GLN A 251 -30.85 11.43 18.55
CA GLN A 251 -30.76 10.10 17.97
C GLN A 251 -32.15 9.70 17.48
N VAL A 252 -32.40 9.83 16.17
CA VAL A 252 -33.42 9.03 15.52
C VAL A 252 -32.86 7.61 15.50
N THR A 253 -33.40 6.80 16.40
CA THR A 253 -33.25 5.35 16.42
C THR A 253 -33.96 4.77 15.20
N GLU A 254 -33.34 4.88 14.03
CA GLU A 254 -33.61 3.93 12.95
C GLU A 254 -32.77 2.69 13.23
N SER A 255 -33.46 1.67 13.75
CA SER A 255 -32.93 0.34 14.00
C SER A 255 -32.57 -0.35 12.68
N THR A 256 -31.37 -0.11 12.17
CA THR A 256 -30.63 -1.10 11.38
C THR A 256 -29.85 -1.96 12.37
N ASN A 257 -30.48 -3.06 12.80
CA ASN A 257 -29.84 -4.11 13.56
C ASN A 257 -28.82 -4.82 12.67
N ASP A 258 -27.63 -4.24 12.54
CA ASP A 258 -26.46 -4.91 11.96
C ASP A 258 -25.44 -5.15 13.09
N PRO A 259 -25.35 -6.38 13.65
CA PRO A 259 -24.59 -6.65 14.88
C PRO A 259 -23.07 -6.46 14.73
N MET A 260 -22.57 -6.19 13.53
CA MET A 260 -21.16 -5.92 13.25
C MET A 260 -20.75 -4.47 13.58
N LEU A 261 -21.67 -3.51 13.46
CA LEU A 261 -21.38 -2.08 13.67
C LEU A 261 -21.50 -1.65 15.15
N SER A 262 -22.16 -2.46 15.98
CA SER A 262 -22.39 -2.20 17.40
C SER A 262 -21.38 -2.89 18.33
N ALA A 263 -20.42 -3.64 17.79
CA ALA A 263 -19.45 -4.36 18.59
C ALA A 263 -18.42 -3.40 19.24
N PRO A 264 -17.76 -3.80 20.34
CA PRO A 264 -16.70 -3.02 21.00
C PRO A 264 -15.48 -2.69 20.12
N LEU A 265 -15.47 -3.15 18.85
CA LEU A 265 -14.44 -2.98 17.81
C LEU A 265 -14.09 -1.52 17.48
N LEU A 266 -14.84 -0.56 17.99
CA LEU A 266 -14.64 0.87 17.76
C LEU A 266 -14.14 1.60 19.03
N GLN A 267 -13.47 0.94 19.97
CA GLN A 267 -12.78 1.63 21.07
C GLN A 267 -11.25 1.68 20.84
N PRO A 268 -10.67 2.84 20.47
CA PRO A 268 -9.25 2.94 20.19
C PRO A 268 -8.47 3.19 21.50
N GLY A 269 -8.22 2.11 22.22
CA GLY A 269 -7.41 2.10 23.44
C GLY A 269 -6.60 0.83 23.66
N SER A 270 -6.75 -0.17 22.80
CA SER A 270 -6.00 -1.42 22.83
C SER A 270 -5.31 -1.58 21.48
N ASP A 271 -3.97 -1.50 21.45
CA ASP A 271 -3.15 -1.73 20.26
C ASP A 271 -3.42 -3.11 19.62
N GLY A 272 -3.98 -4.06 20.39
CA GLY A 272 -4.46 -5.35 19.89
C GLY A 272 -5.63 -5.23 18.91
N ASP A 273 -6.43 -4.16 18.97
CA ASP A 273 -7.59 -3.97 18.09
C ASP A 273 -7.19 -3.44 16.70
N PHE A 274 -6.04 -2.76 16.56
CA PHE A 274 -5.47 -2.37 15.27
C PHE A 274 -4.91 -3.57 14.53
N VAL A 275 -4.14 -4.43 15.22
CA VAL A 275 -3.63 -5.69 14.64
C VAL A 275 -4.80 -6.58 14.24
N ARG A 276 -5.82 -6.68 15.11
CA ARG A 276 -7.03 -7.42 14.82
C ARG A 276 -7.85 -6.80 13.68
N TRP A 277 -7.94 -5.48 13.54
CA TRP A 277 -8.59 -4.83 12.40
C TRP A 277 -7.80 -5.01 11.09
N LEU A 278 -6.47 -4.90 11.14
CA LEU A 278 -5.59 -5.16 10.00
C LEU A 278 -5.59 -6.63 9.55
N ASP A 279 -5.93 -7.54 10.47
CA ASP A 279 -6.02 -8.99 10.27
C ASP A 279 -7.45 -9.43 9.90
N ASP A 280 -8.49 -8.78 10.46
CA ASP A 280 -9.92 -8.97 10.12
C ASP A 280 -10.31 -8.23 8.84
N MET A 281 -9.47 -7.29 8.35
CA MET A 281 -9.54 -6.88 6.96
C MET A 281 -9.08 -8.07 6.12
N ASP A 282 -10.03 -8.96 5.80
CA ASP A 282 -9.97 -9.76 4.59
C ASP A 282 -9.83 -8.76 3.43
N TRP A 283 -8.58 -8.53 3.03
CA TRP A 283 -8.23 -7.75 1.86
C TRP A 283 -8.65 -8.56 0.65
N ASP A 284 -9.95 -8.53 0.33
CA ASP A 284 -10.64 -9.31 -0.73
C ASP A 284 -9.63 -9.98 -1.69
N GLN A 285 -9.24 -11.22 -1.32
CA GLN A 285 -8.40 -12.08 -2.14
C GLN A 285 -9.06 -12.36 -3.51
N ASP A 286 -10.36 -12.09 -3.63
CA ASP A 286 -11.15 -12.20 -4.85
C ASP A 286 -10.84 -11.14 -5.92
N SER A 287 -10.07 -10.08 -5.61
CA SER A 287 -9.64 -9.11 -6.62
C SER A 287 -8.43 -9.57 -7.45
N TRP A 288 -7.74 -10.63 -7.02
CA TRP A 288 -6.46 -11.04 -7.60
C TRP A 288 -6.58 -11.88 -8.89
N ILE A 289 -7.79 -12.33 -9.26
CA ILE A 289 -7.97 -13.37 -10.30
C ILE A 289 -8.82 -12.94 -11.50
N ASN A 290 -9.53 -11.81 -11.47
CA ASN A 290 -10.42 -11.46 -12.59
C ASN A 290 -9.80 -10.41 -13.54
N PHE A 291 -8.84 -10.84 -14.33
CA PHE A 291 -8.61 -10.26 -15.66
C PHE A 291 -9.18 -11.24 -16.70
N ASN A 292 -10.44 -11.05 -17.07
CA ASN A 292 -11.04 -11.61 -18.29
C ASN A 292 -10.90 -10.61 -19.43
#